data_AF-A0A2K3NKC7-F1
#
_entry.id   AF-A0A2K3NKC7-F1
#
_cell.length_a   1.000
_cell.length_b   1.000
_cell.length_c   1.000
_cell.angle_alpha   90.00
_cell.angle_beta   90.00
_cell.angle_gamma   90.00
#
_symmetry.space_group_name_H-M   'P 1'
#
loop_
_entity.id
_entity.type
_entity.pdbx_description
1 polymer ?
#
loop_
_entity_poly.entity_id
_entity_poly.type
_entity_poly.pdbx_seq_one_letter_code
_entity_poly.pdbx_strand_id
1 'polypeptide(L)'
;METRQELENLDQKAKSLSEFFYSYCKMKGDQSYTNVVRSVRDYLEKRISYKLVFQNLKLWDVEDFERKDDYHMIILNYRGYIIQRFTVNAGLSSIIVSNSLNDVNIGKTYPNMEAFSAFVFALNPHTTSKCTGRISMAQETQITGSLLSNLLDVVEEVQLARVEIRNLVQAKFNSHSVNQLDLQLSFIDFCGGKKVQVILDMTCLKW
;
A
#
# COMPACT_ATOMS: atom_id res chain seq x y z
N MET A 1 23.34 24.50 31.39
CA MET A 1 21.94 24.58 31.85
C MET A 1 21.00 24.17 30.71
N GLU A 2 21.25 24.63 29.47
CA GLU A 2 20.55 24.21 28.24
C GLU A 2 20.51 22.69 28.01
N THR A 3 21.64 21.98 28.18
CA THR A 3 21.72 20.53 27.97
C THR A 3 20.83 19.69 28.88
N ARG A 4 20.47 20.21 30.06
CA ARG A 4 19.58 19.51 31.01
C ARG A 4 18.12 19.65 30.59
N GLN A 5 17.74 20.84 30.12
CA GLN A 5 16.42 21.14 29.57
C GLN A 5 16.15 20.34 28.29
N GLU A 6 17.16 20.19 27.44
CA GLU A 6 17.08 19.36 26.22
C GLU A 6 16.88 17.88 26.55
N LEU A 7 17.59 17.38 27.57
CA LEU A 7 17.45 16.00 28.04
C LEU A 7 16.04 15.73 28.58
N GLU A 8 15.50 16.67 29.38
CA GLU A 8 14.14 16.59 29.92
C GLU A 8 13.09 16.62 28.80
N ASN A 9 13.29 17.46 27.78
CA ASN A 9 12.42 17.50 26.60
C ASN A 9 12.46 16.19 25.79
N LEU A 10 13.64 15.59 25.64
CA LEU A 10 13.81 14.29 24.97
C LEU A 10 13.15 13.16 25.76
N ASP A 11 13.29 13.15 27.09
CA ASP A 11 12.64 12.17 27.97
C ASP A 11 11.10 12.29 27.89
N GLN A 12 10.58 13.52 27.89
CA GLN A 12 9.14 13.75 27.76
C GLN A 12 8.61 13.27 26.39
N LYS A 13 9.33 13.55 25.30
CA LYS A 13 8.97 13.04 23.96
C LYS A 13 9.01 11.50 23.90
N ALA A 14 10.01 10.88 24.54
CA ALA A 14 10.12 9.43 24.60
C ALA A 14 8.95 8.79 25.38
N LYS A 15 8.52 9.41 26.48
CA LYS A 15 7.33 8.99 27.25
C LYS A 15 6.05 9.10 26.43
N SER A 16 5.80 10.25 25.80
CA SER A 16 4.62 10.43 24.95
C SER A 16 4.57 9.46 23.78
N LEU A 17 5.72 9.16 23.16
CA LEU A 17 5.81 8.16 22.10
C LEU A 17 5.51 6.75 22.61
N SER A 18 5.99 6.41 23.81
CA SER A 18 5.70 5.13 24.46
C SER A 18 4.19 4.97 24.73
N GLU A 19 3.55 5.98 25.33
CA GLU A 19 2.11 5.99 25.61
C GLU A 19 1.27 5.85 24.33
N PHE A 20 1.68 6.52 23.25
CA PHE A 20 1.06 6.38 21.94
C PHE A 20 1.08 4.91 21.47
N PHE A 21 2.24 4.25 21.55
CA PHE A 21 2.36 2.84 21.15
C PHE A 21 1.56 1.89 22.06
N TYR A 22 1.49 2.16 23.37
CA TYR A 22 0.63 1.37 24.26
C TYR A 22 -0.83 1.41 23.86
N SER A 23 -1.32 2.62 23.56
CA SER A 23 -2.71 2.83 23.13
C SER A 23 -2.98 2.19 21.77
N TYR A 24 -2.12 2.46 20.77
CA TYR A 24 -2.31 2.02 19.40
C TYR A 24 -2.12 0.51 19.22
N CYS A 25 -1.08 -0.07 19.82
CA CYS A 25 -0.77 -1.49 19.70
C CYS A 25 -1.44 -2.37 20.77
N LYS A 26 -2.24 -1.79 21.70
CA LYS A 26 -2.89 -2.48 22.82
C LYS A 26 -1.92 -3.34 23.65
N MET A 27 -0.73 -2.82 23.90
CA MET A 27 0.30 -3.53 24.66
C MET A 27 -0.08 -3.64 26.14
N LYS A 28 0.30 -4.73 26.82
CA LYS A 28 0.05 -4.94 28.25
C LYS A 28 1.36 -4.98 29.05
N GLY A 29 1.38 -4.29 30.20
CA GLY A 29 2.46 -4.34 31.21
C GLY A 29 3.46 -3.18 31.09
N ASP A 30 4.18 -2.85 32.18
CA ASP A 30 5.22 -1.81 32.21
C ASP A 30 6.56 -2.40 31.76
N GLN A 31 7.18 -1.80 30.75
CA GLN A 31 8.38 -2.35 30.09
C GLN A 31 9.32 -1.22 29.67
N SER A 32 10.62 -1.40 29.92
CA SER A 32 11.68 -0.47 29.48
C SER A 32 11.57 -0.15 27.99
N TYR A 33 12.07 1.01 27.56
CA TYR A 33 12.02 1.48 26.16
C TYR A 33 12.43 0.41 25.12
N THR A 34 13.48 -0.36 25.41
CA THR A 34 13.95 -1.48 24.58
C THR A 34 12.90 -2.57 24.37
N ASN A 35 12.09 -2.84 25.39
CA ASN A 35 11.01 -3.82 25.34
C ASN A 35 9.77 -3.28 24.63
N VAL A 36 9.50 -1.97 24.70
CA VAL A 36 8.45 -1.31 23.88
C VAL A 36 8.81 -1.43 22.39
N VAL A 37 10.04 -1.08 22.00
CA VAL A 37 10.50 -1.19 20.60
C VAL A 37 10.36 -2.62 20.07
N ARG A 38 10.75 -3.62 20.87
CA ARG A 38 10.60 -5.03 20.51
C ARG A 38 9.12 -5.44 20.38
N SER A 39 8.28 -5.04 21.32
CA SER A 39 6.85 -5.34 21.28
C SER A 39 6.15 -4.66 20.10
N VAL A 40 6.59 -3.46 19.70
CA VAL A 40 6.05 -2.75 18.51
C VAL A 40 6.41 -3.55 17.27
N ARG A 41 7.67 -3.98 17.16
CA ARG A 41 8.11 -4.86 16.07
C ARG A 41 7.29 -6.14 16.00
N ASP A 42 7.18 -6.89 17.10
CA ASP A 42 6.44 -8.16 17.13
C ASP A 42 4.95 -7.99 16.78
N TYR A 43 4.33 -6.89 17.26
CA TYR A 43 2.96 -6.54 16.92
C TYR A 43 2.81 -6.21 15.43
N LEU A 44 3.71 -5.39 14.87
CA LEU A 44 3.71 -5.04 13.46
C LEU A 44 3.93 -6.28 12.60
N GLU A 45 4.89 -7.16 12.93
CA GLU A 45 5.15 -8.40 12.20
C GLU A 45 3.93 -9.33 12.21
N LYS A 46 3.25 -9.50 13.35
CA LYS A 46 2.01 -10.27 13.43
C LYS A 46 0.87 -9.62 12.65
N ARG A 47 0.65 -8.31 12.81
CA ARG A 47 -0.40 -7.56 12.09
C ARG A 47 -0.18 -7.66 10.58
N ILE A 48 1.05 -7.47 10.11
CA ILE A 48 1.43 -7.61 8.70
C ILE A 48 1.13 -9.02 8.21
N SER A 49 1.54 -10.06 8.97
CA SER A 49 1.33 -11.46 8.58
C SER A 49 -0.15 -11.83 8.43
N TYR A 50 -1.00 -11.43 9.39
CA TYR A 50 -2.45 -11.67 9.30
C TYR A 50 -3.12 -10.83 8.20
N LYS A 51 -2.69 -9.58 8.02
CA LYS A 51 -3.20 -8.69 6.96
C LYS A 51 -2.90 -9.28 5.58
N LEU A 52 -1.67 -9.75 5.35
CA LEU A 52 -1.25 -10.39 4.11
C LEU A 52 -2.08 -11.64 3.77
N VAL A 53 -2.28 -12.54 4.74
CA VAL A 53 -3.04 -13.78 4.50
C VAL A 53 -4.51 -13.47 4.20
N PHE A 54 -5.12 -12.55 4.95
CA PHE A 54 -6.54 -12.24 4.82
C PHE A 54 -6.85 -11.39 3.57
N GLN A 55 -5.94 -10.49 3.19
CA GLN A 55 -6.07 -9.72 1.96
C GLN A 55 -5.91 -10.64 0.75
N ASN A 56 -4.87 -11.49 0.69
CA ASN A 56 -4.67 -12.40 -0.46
C ASN A 56 -5.84 -13.35 -0.73
N LEU A 57 -6.58 -13.79 0.30
CA LEU A 57 -7.74 -14.68 0.15
C LEU A 57 -9.04 -13.97 -0.27
N LYS A 58 -9.12 -12.63 -0.18
CA LYS A 58 -10.33 -11.84 -0.48
C LYS A 58 -10.04 -10.61 -1.35
N LEU A 59 -9.00 -10.65 -2.15
CA LEU A 59 -8.60 -9.49 -2.96
C LEU A 59 -9.32 -9.43 -4.30
N TRP A 60 -9.86 -10.54 -4.78
CA TRP A 60 -10.54 -10.60 -6.07
C TRP A 60 -11.68 -11.62 -6.09
N ASP A 61 -12.61 -11.38 -7.00
CA ASP A 61 -13.72 -12.25 -7.35
C ASP A 61 -13.80 -12.43 -8.87
N VAL A 62 -14.45 -13.50 -9.33
CA VAL A 62 -14.70 -13.72 -10.76
C VAL A 62 -15.88 -12.84 -11.17
N GLU A 63 -15.60 -11.83 -11.97
CA GLU A 63 -16.62 -10.91 -12.48
C GLU A 63 -17.35 -11.51 -13.68
N ASP A 64 -16.60 -12.16 -14.58
CA ASP A 64 -17.17 -12.78 -15.77
C ASP A 64 -16.33 -13.97 -16.28
N PHE A 65 -16.99 -14.86 -17.00
CA PHE A 65 -16.40 -16.02 -17.66
C PHE A 65 -17.05 -16.25 -19.02
N GLU A 66 -16.25 -16.17 -20.08
CA GLU A 66 -16.70 -16.46 -21.45
C GLU A 66 -15.99 -17.69 -22.01
N ARG A 67 -16.75 -18.58 -22.63
CA ARG A 67 -16.22 -19.72 -23.39
C ARG A 67 -16.67 -19.61 -24.83
N LYS A 68 -15.71 -19.54 -25.75
CA LYS A 68 -15.92 -19.68 -27.20
C LYS A 68 -15.11 -20.86 -27.72
N ASP A 69 -15.39 -21.28 -28.95
CA ASP A 69 -14.76 -22.46 -29.55
C ASP A 69 -13.22 -22.32 -29.63
N ASP A 70 -12.73 -21.11 -29.89
CA ASP A 70 -11.30 -20.84 -30.10
C ASP A 70 -10.56 -20.26 -28.87
N TYR A 71 -11.28 -19.80 -27.85
CA TYR A 71 -10.68 -19.23 -26.65
C TYR A 71 -11.61 -19.24 -25.42
N HIS A 72 -11.01 -19.19 -24.24
CA HIS A 72 -11.67 -18.98 -22.96
C HIS A 72 -11.21 -17.66 -22.36
N MET A 73 -12.14 -16.89 -21.80
CA MET A 73 -11.84 -15.63 -21.13
C MET A 73 -12.31 -15.69 -19.68
N ILE A 74 -11.45 -15.21 -18.78
CA ILE A 74 -11.74 -15.08 -17.35
C ILE A 74 -11.47 -13.63 -16.97
N ILE A 75 -12.44 -12.99 -16.32
CA ILE A 75 -12.32 -11.62 -15.83
C ILE A 75 -12.36 -11.67 -14.30
N LEU A 76 -11.29 -11.16 -13.68
CA LEU A 76 -11.19 -11.01 -12.24
C LEU A 76 -11.30 -9.53 -11.87
N ASN A 77 -12.15 -9.25 -10.89
CA ASN A 77 -12.31 -7.92 -10.33
C ASN A 77 -11.62 -7.87 -8.97
N TYR A 78 -10.69 -6.93 -8.80
CA TYR A 78 -9.96 -6.73 -7.55
C TYR A 78 -10.54 -5.58 -6.76
N ARG A 79 -11.60 -5.85 -5.99
CA ARG A 79 -12.29 -4.86 -5.11
C ARG A 79 -12.72 -3.57 -5.83
N GLY A 80 -12.97 -3.66 -7.13
CA GLY A 80 -13.31 -2.52 -7.99
C GLY A 80 -12.14 -1.63 -8.36
N TYR A 81 -10.89 -1.98 -8.04
CA TYR A 81 -9.69 -1.20 -8.37
C TYR A 81 -9.01 -1.66 -9.64
N ILE A 82 -8.96 -2.98 -9.89
CA ILE A 82 -8.31 -3.58 -11.05
C ILE A 82 -9.28 -4.58 -11.69
N ILE A 83 -9.39 -4.53 -13.01
CA ILE A 83 -9.95 -5.60 -13.82
C ILE A 83 -8.79 -6.33 -14.50
N GLN A 84 -8.57 -7.58 -14.13
CA GLN A 84 -7.59 -8.45 -14.78
C GLN A 84 -8.30 -9.43 -15.71
N ARG A 85 -7.93 -9.40 -16.98
CA ARG A 85 -8.48 -10.29 -18.01
C ARG A 85 -7.42 -11.31 -18.42
N PHE A 86 -7.77 -12.59 -18.29
CA PHE A 86 -7.05 -13.71 -18.86
C PHE A 86 -7.76 -14.18 -20.12
N THR A 87 -7.03 -14.28 -21.23
CA THR A 87 -7.50 -14.92 -22.46
C THR A 87 -6.64 -16.15 -22.73
N VAL A 88 -7.23 -17.33 -22.61
CA VAL A 88 -6.61 -18.62 -22.89
C VAL A 88 -7.00 -19.03 -24.29
N ASN A 89 -6.03 -19.17 -25.19
CA ASN A 89 -6.30 -19.64 -26.54
C ASN A 89 -6.44 -21.17 -26.52
N ALA A 90 -7.53 -21.72 -27.07
CA ALA A 90 -7.76 -23.16 -27.02
C ALA A 90 -6.87 -23.93 -28.03
N GLY A 91 -6.44 -23.27 -29.12
CA GLY A 91 -5.58 -23.84 -30.16
C GLY A 91 -4.08 -23.62 -29.95
N LEU A 92 -3.70 -22.69 -29.07
CA LEU A 92 -2.30 -22.37 -28.72
C LEU A 92 -2.14 -22.46 -27.20
N SER A 93 -1.14 -23.19 -26.70
CA SER A 93 -0.82 -23.24 -25.26
C SER A 93 -0.25 -21.89 -24.75
N SER A 94 -1.04 -20.83 -24.81
CA SER A 94 -0.67 -19.47 -24.44
C SER A 94 -1.80 -18.75 -23.71
N ILE A 95 -1.41 -17.92 -22.75
CA ILE A 95 -2.30 -17.08 -21.97
C ILE A 95 -1.92 -15.63 -22.22
N ILE A 96 -2.90 -14.79 -22.50
CA ILE A 96 -2.73 -13.34 -22.61
C ILE A 96 -3.34 -12.71 -21.36
N VAL A 97 -2.57 -11.86 -20.68
CA VAL A 97 -3.00 -11.16 -19.48
C VAL A 97 -3.03 -9.67 -19.76
N SER A 98 -4.11 -9.01 -19.35
CA SER A 98 -4.23 -7.56 -19.41
C SER A 98 -4.88 -7.03 -18.13
N ASN A 99 -4.36 -5.94 -17.60
CA ASN A 99 -4.84 -5.29 -16.40
C ASN A 99 -5.40 -3.91 -16.76
N SER A 100 -6.57 -3.56 -16.24
CA SER A 100 -7.16 -2.23 -16.36
C SER A 100 -7.42 -1.67 -14.98
N LEU A 101 -6.97 -0.45 -14.72
CA LEU A 101 -7.26 0.24 -13.45
C LEU A 101 -8.58 1.01 -13.56
N ASN A 102 -9.30 1.07 -12.44
CA ASN A 102 -10.50 1.90 -12.30
C ASN A 102 -10.12 3.25 -11.67
N ASP A 103 -9.72 4.19 -12.51
CA ASP A 103 -9.32 5.55 -12.11
C ASP A 103 -10.41 6.27 -11.31
N VAL A 104 -11.67 6.14 -11.73
CA VAL A 104 -12.83 6.75 -11.06
C VAL A 104 -12.99 6.22 -9.64
N ASN A 105 -12.92 4.90 -9.44
CA ASN A 105 -13.07 4.31 -8.11
C ASN A 105 -11.88 4.65 -7.21
N ILE A 106 -10.65 4.52 -7.72
CA ILE A 106 -9.42 4.86 -6.97
C ILE A 106 -9.44 6.33 -6.53
N GLY A 107 -9.78 7.25 -7.44
CA GLY A 107 -9.85 8.68 -7.15
C GLY A 107 -10.94 9.05 -6.13
N LYS A 108 -12.08 8.34 -6.15
CA LYS A 108 -13.15 8.51 -5.16
C LYS A 108 -12.76 7.97 -3.78
N THR A 109 -12.09 6.83 -3.71
CA THR A 109 -11.70 6.21 -2.44
C THR A 109 -10.56 6.97 -1.75
N TYR A 110 -9.59 7.47 -2.51
CA TYR A 110 -8.39 8.12 -1.99
C TYR A 110 -8.22 9.56 -2.51
N PRO A 111 -9.13 10.47 -2.15
CA PRO A 111 -9.12 11.82 -2.70
C PRO A 111 -7.94 12.64 -2.18
N ASN A 112 -7.42 13.52 -3.04
CA ASN A 112 -6.33 14.46 -2.73
C ASN A 112 -4.99 13.80 -2.34
N MET A 113 -4.78 12.54 -2.75
CA MET A 113 -3.54 11.79 -2.49
C MET A 113 -2.77 11.47 -3.75
N GLU A 114 -3.28 11.80 -4.94
CA GLU A 114 -2.69 11.34 -6.22
C GLU A 114 -2.49 9.81 -6.25
N ALA A 115 -3.37 9.07 -5.55
CA ALA A 115 -3.21 7.63 -5.34
C ALA A 115 -3.20 6.86 -6.66
N PHE A 116 -3.95 7.31 -7.67
CA PHE A 116 -3.97 6.69 -9.00
C PHE A 116 -2.56 6.56 -9.61
N SER A 117 -1.69 7.55 -9.41
CA SER A 117 -0.29 7.49 -9.86
C SER A 117 0.49 6.34 -9.21
N ALA A 118 0.24 6.06 -7.92
CA ALA A 118 0.84 4.94 -7.22
C ALA A 118 0.29 3.58 -7.69
N PHE A 119 -1.00 3.50 -8.04
CA PHE A 119 -1.60 2.31 -8.65
C PHE A 119 -1.02 2.03 -10.03
N VAL A 120 -0.93 3.03 -10.90
CA VAL A 120 -0.29 2.90 -12.22
C VAL A 120 1.16 2.46 -12.06
N PHE A 121 1.88 3.06 -11.12
CA PHE A 121 3.27 2.70 -10.84
C PHE A 121 3.40 1.24 -10.39
N ALA A 122 2.73 0.82 -9.32
CA ALA A 122 2.92 -0.53 -8.76
C ALA A 122 2.44 -1.65 -9.70
N LEU A 123 1.34 -1.42 -10.42
CA LEU A 123 0.64 -2.50 -11.15
C LEU A 123 0.94 -2.53 -12.65
N ASN A 124 1.59 -1.49 -13.19
CA ASN A 124 1.98 -1.36 -14.59
C ASN A 124 0.91 -1.86 -15.59
N PRO A 125 -0.31 -1.29 -15.61
CA PRO A 125 -1.45 -1.85 -16.34
C PRO A 125 -1.27 -1.86 -17.87
N HIS A 126 -0.34 -1.07 -18.40
CA HIS A 126 -0.16 -0.90 -19.84
C HIS A 126 0.66 -2.00 -20.52
N THR A 127 1.23 -2.94 -19.75
CA THR A 127 1.91 -4.11 -20.32
C THR A 127 0.94 -5.26 -20.48
N THR A 128 0.53 -5.52 -21.72
CA THR A 128 -0.10 -6.82 -22.06
C THR A 128 1.01 -7.86 -22.13
N SER A 129 1.00 -8.84 -21.23
CA SER A 129 1.98 -9.92 -21.23
C SER A 129 1.41 -11.14 -21.96
N LYS A 130 2.17 -11.65 -22.94
CA LYS A 130 1.89 -12.94 -23.57
C LYS A 130 2.73 -13.99 -22.85
N CYS A 131 2.09 -14.85 -22.08
CA CYS A 131 2.73 -15.92 -21.33
C CYS A 131 2.87 -17.14 -22.25
N THR A 132 4.07 -17.34 -22.83
CA THR A 132 4.43 -18.58 -23.54
C THR A 132 5.33 -19.44 -22.65
N GLY A 133 4.72 -20.42 -21.97
CA GLY A 133 5.44 -21.35 -21.09
C GLY A 133 5.76 -20.79 -19.70
N ARG A 134 5.60 -21.67 -18.69
CA ARG A 134 5.86 -21.52 -17.24
C ARG A 134 5.02 -20.52 -16.42
N ILE A 135 4.51 -19.43 -16.99
CA ILE A 135 3.66 -18.50 -16.24
C ILE A 135 2.21 -18.98 -16.24
N SER A 136 1.68 -19.32 -15.06
CA SER A 136 0.30 -19.75 -14.89
C SER A 136 -0.59 -18.59 -14.46
N MET A 137 -1.91 -18.69 -14.71
CA MET A 137 -2.87 -17.73 -14.17
C MET A 137 -2.72 -17.55 -12.66
N ALA A 138 -2.47 -18.64 -11.92
CA ALA A 138 -2.28 -18.59 -10.48
C ALA A 138 -1.10 -17.68 -10.08
N GLN A 139 0.01 -17.72 -10.84
CA GLN A 139 1.16 -16.85 -10.57
C GLN A 139 0.83 -15.37 -10.86
N GLU A 140 0.19 -15.07 -11.99
CA GLU A 140 -0.20 -13.69 -12.35
C GLU A 140 -1.21 -13.10 -11.37
N THR A 141 -2.20 -13.90 -10.97
CA THR A 141 -3.17 -13.54 -9.93
C THR A 141 -2.48 -13.30 -8.58
N GLN A 142 -1.47 -14.10 -8.22
CA GLN A 142 -0.69 -13.93 -6.99
C GLN A 142 0.18 -12.66 -7.04
N ILE A 143 0.86 -12.39 -8.15
CA ILE A 143 1.67 -11.18 -8.35
C ILE A 143 0.79 -9.95 -8.23
N THR A 144 -0.31 -9.92 -8.99
CA THR A 144 -1.28 -8.81 -8.99
C THR A 144 -1.88 -8.60 -7.61
N GLY A 145 -2.29 -9.68 -6.94
CA GLY A 145 -2.80 -9.65 -5.57
C GLY A 145 -1.78 -9.09 -4.59
N SER A 146 -0.52 -9.53 -4.65
CA SER A 146 0.53 -9.11 -3.72
C SER A 146 0.91 -7.63 -3.91
N LEU A 147 1.04 -7.19 -5.16
CA LEU A 147 1.26 -5.79 -5.51
C LEU A 147 0.13 -4.90 -4.99
N LEU A 148 -1.11 -5.28 -5.27
CA LEU A 148 -2.27 -4.53 -4.82
C LEU A 148 -2.38 -4.51 -3.29
N SER A 149 -2.13 -5.62 -2.61
CA SER A 149 -2.16 -5.72 -1.15
C SER A 149 -1.17 -4.74 -0.51
N ASN A 150 0.09 -4.77 -0.97
CA ASN A 150 1.14 -3.89 -0.45
C ASN A 150 0.81 -2.42 -0.70
N LEU A 151 0.29 -2.09 -1.89
CA LEU A 151 -0.11 -0.74 -2.19
C LEU A 151 -1.28 -0.27 -1.32
N LEU A 152 -2.31 -1.10 -1.16
CA LEU A 152 -3.47 -0.78 -0.31
C LEU A 152 -3.02 -0.55 1.13
N ASP A 153 -2.09 -1.34 1.65
CA ASP A 153 -1.54 -1.14 2.99
C ASP A 153 -0.92 0.23 3.17
N VAL A 154 -0.11 0.68 2.22
CA VAL A 154 0.49 2.01 2.26
C VAL A 154 -0.57 3.10 2.12
N VAL A 155 -1.45 3.01 1.12
CA VAL A 155 -2.42 4.07 0.83
C VAL A 155 -3.42 4.22 1.98
N GLU A 156 -3.89 3.11 2.56
CA GLU A 156 -4.76 3.11 3.74
C GLU A 156 -4.05 3.75 4.96
N GLU A 157 -2.79 3.41 5.21
CA GLU A 157 -2.04 3.98 6.34
C GLU A 157 -1.79 5.49 6.16
N VAL A 158 -1.49 5.94 4.93
CA VAL A 158 -1.38 7.37 4.64
C VAL A 158 -2.71 8.08 4.83
N GLN A 159 -3.82 7.47 4.41
CA GLN A 159 -5.15 8.03 4.62
C GLN A 159 -5.48 8.16 6.11
N LEU A 160 -5.18 7.14 6.92
CA LEU A 160 -5.34 7.18 8.37
C LEU A 160 -4.46 8.27 9.00
N ALA A 161 -3.19 8.35 8.61
CA ALA A 161 -2.26 9.36 9.10
C ALA A 161 -2.76 10.78 8.84
N ARG A 162 -3.41 11.05 7.69
CA ARG A 162 -4.01 12.36 7.39
C ARG A 162 -5.17 12.72 8.33
N VAL A 163 -5.86 11.72 8.88
CA VAL A 163 -6.97 11.93 9.82
C VAL A 163 -6.44 12.10 11.24
N GLU A 164 -5.44 11.31 11.62
CA GLU A 164 -4.94 11.26 13.00
C GLU A 164 -3.89 12.34 13.30
N ILE A 165 -2.99 12.63 12.35
CA ILE A 165 -1.88 13.55 12.55
C ILE A 165 -2.33 14.97 12.18
N ARG A 166 -2.74 15.73 13.20
CA ARG A 166 -3.34 17.06 13.03
C ARG A 166 -2.49 18.05 12.24
N ASN A 167 -1.17 17.95 12.35
CA ASN A 167 -0.27 18.84 11.63
C ASN A 167 0.12 18.36 10.23
N LEU A 168 -0.32 17.17 9.79
CA LEU A 168 -0.13 16.67 8.43
C LEU A 168 -1.15 17.33 7.49
N VAL A 169 -0.72 18.37 6.78
CA VAL A 169 -1.60 19.17 5.90
C VAL A 169 -1.70 18.63 4.49
N GLN A 170 -0.76 17.78 4.07
CA GLN A 170 -0.77 17.17 2.74
C GLN A 170 -0.06 15.82 2.78
N ALA A 171 -0.65 14.82 2.12
CA ALA A 171 0.04 13.58 1.78
C ALA A 171 -0.37 13.18 0.37
N LYS A 172 0.60 13.08 -0.55
CA LYS A 172 0.35 12.73 -1.94
C LYS A 172 1.48 11.91 -2.54
N PHE A 173 1.14 11.06 -3.49
CA PHE A 173 2.11 10.35 -4.31
C PHE A 173 2.53 11.21 -5.50
N ASN A 174 3.80 11.19 -5.86
CA ASN A 174 4.33 11.80 -7.06
C ASN A 174 5.09 10.73 -7.85
N SER A 175 4.63 10.43 -9.06
CA SER A 175 5.41 9.61 -10.00
C SER A 175 6.23 10.54 -10.88
N HIS A 176 7.55 10.47 -10.74
CA HIS A 176 8.48 11.28 -11.54
C HIS A 176 8.87 10.59 -12.85
N SER A 177 8.83 9.26 -12.85
CA SER A 177 9.07 8.42 -14.02
C SER A 177 8.42 7.06 -13.82
N VAL A 178 8.52 6.19 -14.83
CA VAL A 178 8.12 4.78 -14.73
C VAL A 178 8.86 4.06 -13.60
N ASN A 179 10.04 4.53 -13.18
CA ASN A 179 10.89 3.84 -12.20
C ASN A 179 11.03 4.57 -10.86
N GLN A 180 10.34 5.69 -10.66
CA GLN A 180 10.41 6.42 -9.41
C GLN A 180 9.03 6.85 -8.93
N LEU A 181 8.71 6.48 -7.70
CA LEU A 181 7.51 6.87 -6.98
C LEU A 181 7.89 7.42 -5.62
N ASP A 182 7.46 8.64 -5.35
CA ASP A 182 7.69 9.30 -4.06
C ASP A 182 6.37 9.53 -3.34
N LEU A 183 6.37 9.35 -2.02
CA LEU A 183 5.30 9.82 -1.13
C LEU A 183 5.76 11.11 -0.46
N GLN A 184 5.10 12.20 -0.79
CA GLN A 184 5.33 13.50 -0.20
C GLN A 184 4.35 13.72 0.96
N LEU A 185 4.90 13.87 2.16
CA LEU A 185 4.19 14.32 3.36
C LEU A 185 4.54 15.77 3.63
N SER A 186 3.59 16.58 4.05
CA SER A 186 3.86 17.96 4.45
C SER A 186 3.18 18.29 5.75
N PHE A 187 3.98 18.77 6.70
CA PHE A 187 3.58 19.12 8.03
C PHE A 187 3.62 20.63 8.21
N ILE A 188 2.74 21.17 9.04
CA ILE A 188 2.79 22.57 9.48
C ILE A 188 3.17 22.66 10.95
N ASP A 189 4.13 23.50 11.29
CA ASP A 189 4.35 23.92 12.66
C ASP A 189 3.30 24.98 13.01
N PHE A 190 2.38 24.65 13.91
CA PHE A 190 1.34 25.59 14.33
C PHE A 190 1.89 26.77 15.15
N CYS A 191 3.05 26.61 15.78
CA CYS A 191 3.66 27.67 16.58
C CYS A 191 4.38 28.69 15.69
N GLY A 192 5.11 28.22 14.68
CA GLY A 192 5.93 29.05 13.79
C GLY A 192 5.33 29.31 12.40
N GLY A 193 4.22 28.68 12.04
CA GLY A 193 3.62 28.72 10.69
C GLY A 193 4.47 28.08 9.59
N LYS A 194 5.59 27.45 9.94
CA LYS A 194 6.54 26.88 8.98
C LYS A 194 6.02 25.55 8.44
N LYS A 195 6.13 25.35 7.13
CA LYS A 195 5.81 24.07 6.49
C LYS A 195 7.09 23.25 6.32
N VAL A 196 7.06 21.99 6.75
CA VAL A 196 8.14 21.02 6.56
C VAL A 196 7.65 19.93 5.64
N GLN A 197 8.49 19.53 4.69
CA GLN A 197 8.19 18.47 3.74
C GLN A 197 9.10 17.27 3.99
N VAL A 198 8.50 16.08 3.99
CA VAL A 198 9.21 14.80 4.00
C VAL A 198 8.87 14.08 2.72
N ILE A 199 9.89 13.56 2.04
CA ILE A 199 9.74 12.76 0.83
C ILE A 199 10.24 11.36 1.16
N LEU A 200 9.38 10.37 0.96
CA LEU A 200 9.70 8.96 1.15
C LEU A 200 9.76 8.31 -0.23
N ASP A 201 10.85 7.63 -0.52
CA ASP A 201 10.96 6.81 -1.73
C ASP A 201 10.10 5.55 -1.57
N MET A 202 9.10 5.42 -2.45
CA MET A 202 8.14 4.33 -2.50
C MET A 202 8.35 3.43 -3.72
N THR A 203 9.50 3.54 -4.38
CA THR A 203 9.86 2.76 -5.58
C THR A 203 9.83 1.24 -5.31
N CYS A 204 10.06 0.83 -4.06
CA CYS A 204 9.98 -0.57 -3.61
C CYS A 204 8.58 -1.21 -3.78
N LEU A 205 7.54 -0.42 -4.05
CA LEU A 205 6.19 -0.93 -4.33
C LEU A 205 6.08 -1.70 -5.65
N LYS A 206 7.08 -1.59 -6.54
CA LYS A 206 7.11 -2.31 -7.83
C LYS A 206 7.68 -3.74 -7.78
N TRP A 207 8.29 -4.14 -6.65
CA TRP A 207 9.24 -5.25 -6.51
C TRP A 207 10.56 -5.02 -7.25
#